data_AF-A0A1A2MB04-F1
#
_entry.id   AF-A0A1A2MB04-F1
#
_cell.length_a   1.000
_cell.length_b   1.000
_cell.length_c   1.000
_cell.angle_alpha   90.00
_cell.angle_beta   90.00
_cell.angle_gamma   90.00
#
_symmetry.space_group_name_H-M   'P 1'
#
loop_
_entity.id
_entity.type
_entity.pdbx_description
1 polymer ?
#
loop_
_entity_poly.entity_id
_entity_poly.type
_entity_poly.pdbx_seq_one_letter_code
_entity_poly.pdbx_strand_id
1 'polypeptide(L)'
;MVADLLQVEFDRRKAFEARGAALLTASATLLTLIFGLSVFITGKDPVFKNDWALGFLCAALVAFVIAAVVAIFVQARGFDFLTVKEKSLLQITSENSFWGQSADFAVRADVAQKVQMLCSLRRGNNTMATLVSASLWFEVAAIGLLSVSVGVELYTVL
;
A
#
# COMPACT_ATOMS: atom_id res chain seq x y z
N MET A 1 24.01 -5.69 15.70
CA MET A 1 23.60 -6.98 15.09
C MET A 1 22.07 -7.16 15.01
N VAL A 2 21.31 -7.28 16.11
CA VAL A 2 19.83 -7.43 16.02
C VAL A 2 19.10 -6.09 15.87
N ALA A 3 19.62 -5.02 16.48
CA ALA A 3 19.08 -3.67 16.31
C ALA A 3 19.17 -3.18 14.86
N ASP A 4 20.28 -3.48 14.17
CA ASP A 4 20.48 -3.12 12.76
C ASP A 4 19.45 -3.83 11.86
N LEU A 5 19.15 -5.10 12.13
CA LEU A 5 18.12 -5.85 11.40
C LEU A 5 16.71 -5.28 11.62
N LEU A 6 16.42 -4.81 12.84
CA LEU A 6 15.18 -4.11 13.14
C LEU A 6 15.07 -2.81 12.35
N GLN A 7 16.14 -2.02 12.30
CA GLN A 7 16.18 -0.77 11.56
C GLN A 7 15.96 -1.00 10.05
N VAL A 8 16.58 -2.03 9.47
CA VAL A 8 16.35 -2.41 8.06
C VAL A 8 14.89 -2.76 7.77
N GLU A 9 14.18 -3.45 8.68
CA GLU A 9 12.76 -3.76 8.49
C GLU A 9 11.86 -2.52 8.63
N PHE A 10 12.23 -1.54 9.48
CA PHE A 10 11.56 -0.24 9.53
C PHE A 10 11.76 0.56 8.25
N ASP A 11 12.98 0.60 7.72
CA ASP A 11 13.27 1.29 6.46
C ASP A 11 12.52 0.66 5.29
N ARG A 12 12.42 -0.67 5.23
CA ARG A 12 11.59 -1.38 4.24
C ARG A 12 10.12 -1.01 4.33
N ARG A 13 9.58 -0.94 5.55
CA ARG A 13 8.19 -0.51 5.76
C ARG A 13 7.98 0.92 5.27
N LYS A 14 8.86 1.84 5.64
CA LYS A 14 8.82 3.23 5.19
C LYS A 14 8.87 3.34 3.66
N ALA A 15 9.67 2.48 3.02
CA ALA A 15 9.70 2.39 1.56
C ALA A 15 8.36 1.90 0.97
N PHE A 16 7.68 0.96 1.60
CA PHE A 16 6.34 0.51 1.17
C PHE A 16 5.27 1.60 1.37
N GLU A 17 5.28 2.30 2.51
CA GLU A 17 4.38 3.43 2.77
C GLU A 17 4.59 4.57 1.75
N ALA A 18 5.86 4.90 1.44
CA ALA A 18 6.20 5.89 0.43
C ALA A 18 5.73 5.47 -0.97
N ARG A 19 5.87 4.18 -1.33
CA ARG A 19 5.34 3.64 -2.59
C ARG A 19 3.82 3.70 -2.66
N GLY A 20 3.12 3.39 -1.56
CA GLY A 20 1.67 3.53 -1.47
C GLY A 20 1.20 4.96 -1.72
N ALA A 21 1.88 5.94 -1.11
CA ALA A 21 1.60 7.37 -1.33
C ALA A 21 1.86 7.81 -2.79
N ALA A 22 2.93 7.31 -3.39
CA ALA A 22 3.26 7.58 -4.80
C ALA A 22 2.20 7.00 -5.75
N LEU A 23 1.76 5.76 -5.52
CA LEU A 23 0.69 5.10 -6.29
C LEU A 23 -0.63 5.87 -6.16
N LEU A 24 -1.00 6.29 -4.95
CA LEU A 24 -2.20 7.11 -4.73
C LEU A 24 -2.16 8.41 -5.56
N THR A 25 -1.01 9.08 -5.55
CA THR A 25 -0.82 10.33 -6.29
C THR A 25 -0.88 10.09 -7.79
N ALA A 26 -0.25 9.02 -8.29
CA ALA A 26 -0.29 8.63 -9.70
C ALA A 26 -1.71 8.28 -10.16
N SER A 27 -2.48 7.55 -9.35
CA SER A 27 -3.87 7.25 -9.63
C SER A 27 -4.74 8.51 -9.69
N ALA A 28 -4.51 9.49 -8.81
CA ALA A 28 -5.24 10.76 -8.83
C ALA A 28 -4.92 11.61 -10.06
N THR A 29 -3.65 11.68 -10.47
CA THR A 29 -3.25 12.41 -11.68
C THR A 29 -3.77 11.73 -12.94
N LEU A 30 -3.74 10.39 -13.00
CA LEU A 30 -4.32 9.62 -14.09
C LEU A 30 -5.83 9.84 -14.17
N LEU A 31 -6.57 9.78 -13.06
CA LEU A 31 -7.99 10.07 -13.04
C LEU A 31 -8.30 11.49 -13.56
N THR A 32 -7.49 12.47 -13.18
CA THR A 32 -7.61 13.86 -13.68
C THR A 32 -7.38 13.94 -15.19
N LEU A 33 -6.36 13.24 -15.71
CA LEU A 33 -6.08 13.15 -17.15
C LEU A 33 -7.25 12.50 -17.90
N ILE A 34 -7.85 11.45 -17.34
CA ILE A 34 -8.98 10.73 -17.93
C ILE A 34 -10.20 11.63 -18.02
N PHE A 35 -10.51 12.38 -16.95
CA PHE A 35 -11.59 13.37 -16.98
C PHE A 35 -11.31 14.51 -17.96
N GLY A 36 -10.07 14.99 -18.03
CA GLY A 36 -9.70 16.00 -19.01
C GLY A 36 -9.86 15.52 -20.44
N LEU A 37 -9.41 14.29 -20.72
CA LEU A 37 -9.51 13.67 -22.04
C LEU A 37 -10.96 13.34 -22.40
N SER A 38 -11.77 12.84 -21.45
CA SER A 38 -13.17 12.54 -21.70
C SER A 38 -13.93 13.80 -22.09
N VAL A 39 -13.79 14.89 -21.33
CA VAL A 39 -14.38 16.20 -21.65
C VAL A 39 -13.91 16.70 -23.02
N PHE A 40 -12.63 16.51 -23.34
CA PHE A 40 -12.09 16.90 -24.64
C PHE A 40 -12.70 16.10 -25.81
N ILE A 41 -12.84 14.78 -25.66
CA ILE A 41 -13.39 13.90 -26.70
C ILE A 41 -14.90 14.09 -26.86
N THR A 42 -15.65 14.21 -25.75
CA THR A 42 -17.12 14.37 -25.81
C THR A 42 -17.55 15.75 -26.30
N GLY A 43 -16.69 16.77 -26.25
CA GLY A 43 -17.00 18.08 -26.83
C GLY A 43 -18.33 18.67 -26.33
N LYS A 44 -19.15 19.18 -27.26
CA LYS A 44 -20.43 19.86 -26.94
C LYS A 44 -21.62 18.88 -26.79
N ASP A 45 -21.52 17.68 -27.34
CA ASP A 45 -22.56 16.64 -27.29
C ASP A 45 -21.97 15.37 -26.65
N PRO A 46 -22.30 15.08 -25.37
CA PRO A 46 -21.62 14.06 -24.58
C PRO A 46 -22.10 12.63 -24.90
N VAL A 47 -21.98 12.22 -26.16
CA VAL A 47 -22.41 10.91 -26.62
C VAL A 47 -21.20 10.14 -27.13
N PHE A 48 -20.75 9.15 -26.36
CA PHE A 48 -19.86 8.12 -26.87
C PHE A 48 -20.57 7.43 -28.04
N LYS A 49 -19.89 7.33 -29.20
CA LYS A 49 -20.48 6.65 -30.36
C LYS A 49 -20.53 5.14 -30.18
N ASN A 50 -19.64 4.60 -29.34
CA ASN A 50 -19.50 3.16 -29.14
C ASN A 50 -19.74 2.76 -27.68
N ASP A 51 -20.80 1.99 -27.43
CA ASP A 51 -21.14 1.45 -26.10
C ASP A 51 -20.01 0.59 -25.50
N TRP A 52 -19.19 -0.06 -26.34
CA TRP A 52 -18.04 -0.84 -25.89
C TRP A 52 -16.93 0.06 -25.32
N ALA A 53 -16.69 1.23 -25.91
CA ALA A 53 -15.70 2.19 -25.41
C ALA A 53 -16.10 2.70 -24.02
N LEU A 54 -17.39 2.97 -23.80
CA LEU A 54 -17.94 3.33 -22.50
C LEU A 54 -17.77 2.19 -21.47
N GLY A 55 -18.03 0.94 -21.87
CA GLY A 55 -17.81 -0.23 -21.02
C GLY A 55 -16.37 -0.37 -20.56
N PHE A 56 -15.39 -0.23 -21.46
CA PHE A 56 -13.97 -0.27 -21.12
C PHE A 56 -13.55 0.91 -20.23
N LEU A 57 -14.10 2.10 -20.45
CA LEU A 57 -13.84 3.28 -19.63
C LEU A 57 -14.34 3.06 -18.19
N CYS A 58 -15.57 2.58 -18.02
CA CYS A 58 -16.13 2.26 -16.71
C CYS A 58 -15.30 1.17 -16.01
N ALA A 59 -14.89 0.12 -16.72
CA ALA A 59 -14.05 -0.93 -16.17
C ALA A 59 -12.68 -0.40 -15.72
N ALA A 60 -12.04 0.47 -16.49
CA ALA A 60 -10.79 1.13 -16.12
C ALA A 60 -10.95 1.99 -14.86
N LEU A 61 -12.06 2.74 -14.75
CA LEU A 61 -12.34 3.61 -13.61
C LEU A 61 -12.55 2.79 -12.33
N VAL A 62 -13.30 1.68 -12.41
CA VAL A 62 -13.46 0.74 -11.28
C VAL A 62 -12.12 0.15 -10.87
N ALA A 63 -11.27 -0.26 -11.82
CA ALA A 63 -9.94 -0.78 -11.53
C ALA A 63 -9.04 0.24 -10.83
N PHE A 64 -9.06 1.52 -11.24
CA PHE A 64 -8.36 2.61 -10.56
C PHE A 64 -8.85 2.82 -9.14
N VAL A 65 -10.17 2.80 -8.92
CA VAL A 65 -10.74 2.93 -7.57
C VAL A 65 -10.31 1.78 -6.68
N ILE A 66 -10.32 0.53 -7.18
CA ILE A 66 -9.84 -0.64 -6.43
C ILE A 66 -8.35 -0.48 -6.09
N ALA A 67 -7.51 -0.10 -7.06
CA ALA A 67 -6.09 0.14 -6.83
C ALA A 67 -5.86 1.21 -5.76
N ALA A 68 -6.59 2.33 -5.83
CA ALA A 68 -6.51 3.41 -4.86
C ALA A 68 -6.97 2.99 -3.46
N VAL A 69 -8.08 2.24 -3.34
CA VAL A 69 -8.56 1.73 -2.05
C VAL A 69 -7.55 0.79 -1.41
N VAL A 70 -6.91 -0.09 -2.20
CA VAL A 70 -5.85 -0.98 -1.70
C VAL A 70 -4.63 -0.16 -1.25
N ALA A 71 -4.22 0.86 -2.02
CA ALA A 71 -3.11 1.74 -1.65
C ALA A 71 -3.40 2.53 -0.35
N ILE A 72 -4.60 3.12 -0.23
CA ILE A 72 -5.07 3.81 0.98
C ILE A 72 -5.07 2.83 2.15
N PHE A 73 -5.53 1.61 1.96
CA PHE A 73 -5.57 0.61 3.01
C PHE A 73 -4.18 0.19 3.46
N VAL A 74 -3.20 0.04 2.55
CA VAL A 74 -1.80 -0.19 2.93
C VAL A 74 -1.26 0.99 3.74
N GLN A 75 -1.57 2.22 3.34
CA GLN A 75 -1.11 3.43 3.99
C GLN A 75 -1.77 3.66 5.36
N ALA A 76 -3.08 3.42 5.47
CA ALA A 76 -3.89 3.70 6.65
C ALA A 76 -3.89 2.56 7.67
N ARG A 77 -3.89 1.30 7.21
CA ARG A 77 -3.99 0.15 8.11
C ARG A 77 -2.72 -0.11 8.89
N GLY A 78 -1.59 0.46 8.45
CA GLY A 78 -0.35 0.56 9.22
C GLY A 78 -0.08 -0.62 10.16
N PHE A 79 -0.21 -1.87 9.65
CA PHE A 79 -0.33 -3.11 10.42
C PHE A 79 0.26 -3.03 11.83
N ASP A 80 -0.57 -3.25 12.86
CA ASP A 80 -0.18 -3.31 14.27
C ASP A 80 1.04 -4.22 14.43
N PHE A 81 2.20 -3.62 14.67
CA PHE A 81 3.36 -4.34 15.17
C PHE A 81 3.09 -4.56 16.65
N LEU A 82 3.52 -5.72 17.14
CA LEU A 82 3.71 -5.91 18.58
C LEU A 82 4.85 -4.96 18.99
N THR A 83 4.55 -3.68 19.17
CA THR A 83 5.33 -2.83 20.06
C THR A 83 5.35 -3.53 21.41
N VAL A 84 6.44 -3.33 22.16
CA VAL A 84 6.59 -3.90 23.49
C VAL A 84 5.28 -3.69 24.24
N LYS A 85 4.58 -4.78 24.55
CA LYS A 85 3.26 -4.70 25.21
C LYS A 85 3.44 -3.83 26.44
N GLU A 86 2.56 -2.86 26.65
CA GLU A 86 2.60 -1.96 27.81
C GLU A 86 2.75 -2.74 29.13
N LYS A 87 2.11 -3.91 29.22
CA LYS A 87 2.29 -4.87 30.33
C LYS A 87 3.74 -5.32 30.54
N SER A 88 4.50 -5.53 29.48
CA SER A 88 5.91 -5.94 29.55
C SER A 88 6.80 -4.76 29.97
N LEU A 89 6.49 -3.52 29.54
CA LEU A 89 7.18 -2.32 30.03
C LEU A 89 6.88 -2.07 31.51
N LEU A 90 5.62 -2.22 31.90
CA LEU A 90 5.17 -2.10 33.29
C LEU A 90 5.82 -3.17 34.17
N GLN A 91 5.87 -4.43 33.75
CA GLN A 91 6.56 -5.49 34.52
C GLN A 91 8.05 -5.20 34.72
N ILE A 92 8.74 -4.67 33.71
CA ILE A 92 10.16 -4.28 33.83
C ILE A 92 10.33 -3.11 34.81
N THR A 93 9.35 -2.19 34.91
CA THR A 93 9.43 -1.03 35.84
C THR A 93 8.85 -1.30 37.23
N SER A 94 7.89 -2.22 37.37
CA SER A 94 7.15 -2.45 38.61
C SER A 94 7.60 -3.69 39.38
N GLU A 95 8.14 -4.72 38.72
CA GLU A 95 8.59 -5.95 39.39
C GLU A 95 10.09 -5.91 39.69
N ASN A 96 10.44 -5.79 40.97
CA ASN A 96 11.82 -5.90 41.47
C ASN A 96 12.50 -7.24 41.11
N SER A 97 11.76 -8.25 40.64
CA SER A 97 12.32 -9.54 40.22
C SER A 97 13.11 -9.47 38.92
N PHE A 98 12.95 -8.43 38.10
CA PHE A 98 13.78 -8.23 36.90
C PHE A 98 15.09 -7.51 37.22
N TRP A 99 15.08 -6.62 38.21
CA TRP A 99 16.26 -5.84 38.62
C TRP A 99 17.27 -6.66 39.45
N GLY A 100 16.85 -7.78 40.03
CA GLY A 100 17.72 -8.71 40.76
C GLY A 100 18.35 -9.82 39.91
N GLN A 101 18.08 -9.87 38.60
CA GLN A 101 18.59 -10.93 37.73
C GLN A 101 19.94 -10.60 37.11
N SER A 102 20.68 -11.64 36.72
CA SER A 102 22.00 -11.48 36.12
C SER A 102 21.95 -10.74 34.79
N ALA A 103 23.02 -10.03 34.45
CA ALA A 103 23.16 -9.32 33.18
C ALA A 103 22.94 -10.25 31.97
N ASP A 104 23.36 -11.51 32.07
CA ASP A 104 23.14 -12.53 31.04
C ASP A 104 21.67 -12.84 30.79
N PHE A 105 20.83 -12.83 31.84
CA PHE A 105 19.39 -13.02 31.68
C PHE A 105 18.76 -11.81 30.96
N ALA A 106 19.16 -10.60 31.35
CA ALA A 106 18.67 -9.37 30.72
C ALA A 106 19.03 -9.31 29.22
N VAL A 107 20.25 -9.71 28.85
CA VAL A 107 20.68 -9.79 27.44
C VAL A 107 19.86 -10.82 26.67
N ARG A 108 19.59 -12.01 27.23
CA ARG A 108 18.76 -13.02 26.57
C ARG A 108 17.31 -12.56 26.40
N ALA A 109 16.74 -11.90 27.40
CA ALA A 109 15.38 -11.37 27.36
C ALA A 109 15.25 -10.26 26.30
N ASP A 110 16.20 -9.31 26.26
CA ASP A 110 16.23 -8.24 25.26
C ASP A 110 16.35 -8.80 23.83
N VAL A 111 17.24 -9.78 23.62
CA VAL A 111 17.40 -10.41 22.31
C VAL A 111 16.15 -11.19 21.91
N ALA A 112 15.54 -11.97 22.82
CA ALA A 112 14.32 -12.72 22.54
C ALA A 112 13.16 -11.80 22.14
N GLN A 113 13.02 -10.67 22.83
CA GLN A 113 12.00 -9.67 22.55
C GLN A 113 12.22 -8.98 21.19
N LYS A 114 13.47 -8.61 20.88
CA LYS A 114 13.85 -8.06 19.56
C LYS A 114 13.60 -9.06 18.42
N VAL A 115 13.86 -10.35 18.64
CA VAL A 115 13.57 -11.40 17.64
C VAL A 115 12.06 -11.57 17.44
N GLN A 116 11.25 -11.57 18.50
CA GLN A 116 9.79 -11.62 18.36
C GLN A 116 9.24 -10.41 17.60
N MET A 117 9.73 -9.21 17.92
CA MET A 117 9.38 -7.99 17.17
C MET A 117 9.75 -8.14 15.69
N LEU A 118 10.97 -8.59 15.37
CA LEU A 118 11.44 -8.80 14.01
C LEU A 118 10.57 -9.80 13.23
N CYS A 119 10.18 -10.92 13.84
CA CYS A 119 9.28 -11.91 13.23
C CYS A 119 7.89 -11.32 12.95
N SER A 120 7.35 -10.52 13.87
CA SER A 120 6.05 -9.86 13.66
C SER A 120 6.11 -8.81 12.55
N LEU A 121 7.18 -8.01 12.51
CA LEU A 121 7.45 -7.00 11.49
C LEU A 121 7.58 -7.63 10.11
N ARG A 122 8.34 -8.72 9.97
CA ARG A 122 8.47 -9.43 8.69
C ARG A 122 7.15 -9.94 8.16
N ARG A 123 6.28 -10.45 9.04
CA ARG A 123 4.97 -10.95 8.63
C ARG A 123 4.09 -9.81 8.10
N GLY A 124 4.04 -8.69 8.80
CA GLY A 124 3.33 -7.48 8.37
C GLY A 124 3.89 -6.90 7.07
N ASN A 125 5.22 -6.78 6.96
CA ASN A 125 5.89 -6.29 5.76
C ASN A 125 5.62 -7.19 4.55
N ASN A 126 5.58 -8.51 4.71
CA ASN A 126 5.28 -9.41 3.60
C ASN A 126 3.84 -9.24 3.09
N THR A 127 2.87 -9.06 4.00
CA THR A 127 1.47 -8.78 3.62
C THR A 127 1.34 -7.43 2.93
N MET A 128 2.02 -6.39 3.43
CA MET A 128 2.09 -5.08 2.77
C MET A 128 2.70 -5.20 1.37
N ALA A 129 3.79 -5.94 1.21
CA ALA A 129 4.45 -6.12 -0.08
C ALA A 129 3.51 -6.78 -1.11
N THR A 130 2.76 -7.81 -0.72
CA THR A 130 1.78 -8.46 -1.60
C THR A 130 0.63 -7.52 -1.97
N LEU A 131 0.14 -6.70 -1.03
CA LEU A 131 -0.93 -5.74 -1.27
C LEU A 131 -0.49 -4.61 -2.22
N VAL A 132 0.70 -4.04 -2.00
CA VAL A 132 1.28 -3.02 -2.88
C VAL A 132 1.55 -3.58 -4.28
N SER A 133 2.03 -4.83 -4.36
CA SER A 133 2.21 -5.47 -5.66
C SER A 133 0.88 -5.69 -6.36
N ALA A 134 -0.17 -6.09 -5.65
CA ALA A 134 -1.51 -6.27 -6.23
C ALA A 134 -2.10 -4.94 -6.73
N SER A 135 -1.97 -3.84 -5.96
CA SER A 135 -2.45 -2.52 -6.39
C SER A 135 -1.75 -2.04 -7.66
N LEU A 136 -0.44 -2.30 -7.79
CA LEU A 136 0.31 -1.95 -8.99
C LEU A 136 -0.20 -2.71 -10.22
N TRP A 137 -0.49 -4.01 -10.07
CA TRP A 137 -1.09 -4.80 -11.17
C TRP A 137 -2.46 -4.27 -11.60
N PHE A 138 -3.30 -3.86 -10.65
CA PHE A 138 -4.59 -3.23 -10.97
C PHE A 138 -4.42 -1.90 -11.69
N GLU A 139 -3.45 -1.09 -11.31
CA GLU A 139 -3.17 0.19 -11.97
C GLU A 139 -2.70 -0.01 -13.42
N VAL A 140 -1.80 -0.97 -13.66
CA VAL A 140 -1.36 -1.35 -15.02
C VAL A 140 -2.53 -1.85 -15.86
N ALA A 141 -3.40 -2.69 -15.30
CA ALA A 141 -4.59 -3.18 -15.98
C ALA A 141 -5.56 -2.03 -16.32
N ALA A 142 -5.75 -1.08 -15.40
CA ALA A 142 -6.59 0.10 -15.60
C ALA A 142 -6.08 0.97 -16.75
N ILE A 143 -4.77 1.23 -16.80
CA ILE A 143 -4.12 1.98 -17.89
C ILE A 143 -4.31 1.26 -19.24
N GLY A 144 -4.18 -0.06 -19.25
CA GLY A 144 -4.39 -0.88 -20.45
C GLY A 144 -5.82 -0.82 -20.97
N LEU A 145 -6.80 -1.02 -20.09
CA LEU A 145 -8.23 -0.92 -20.41
C LEU A 145 -8.59 0.47 -20.94
N LEU A 146 -8.02 1.51 -20.34
CA LEU A 146 -8.26 2.87 -20.77
C LEU A 146 -7.67 3.18 -22.15
N SER A 147 -6.45 2.71 -22.41
CA SER A 147 -5.81 2.87 -23.70
C SER A 147 -6.63 2.20 -24.81
N VAL A 148 -7.21 1.03 -24.53
CA VAL A 148 -8.12 0.34 -25.45
C VAL A 148 -9.42 1.14 -25.64
N SER A 149 -10.04 1.63 -24.57
CA SER A 149 -11.26 2.45 -24.64
C SER A 149 -11.07 3.66 -25.57
N VAL A 150 -10.01 4.44 -25.34
CA VAL A 150 -9.69 5.62 -26.14
C VAL A 150 -9.34 5.25 -27.58
N GLY A 151 -8.58 4.17 -27.80
CA GLY A 151 -8.23 3.70 -29.13
C GLY A 151 -9.45 3.27 -29.96
N VAL A 152 -10.41 2.58 -29.33
CA VAL A 152 -11.66 2.16 -29.97
C VAL A 152 -12.51 3.38 -30.32
N GLU A 153 -12.66 4.35 -29.41
CA GLU A 153 -13.44 5.56 -29.67
C GLU A 153 -12.81 6.40 -30.79
N LEU A 154 -11.49 6.60 -30.77
CA LEU A 154 -10.80 7.32 -31.84
C LEU A 154 -10.97 6.65 -33.21
N TYR A 155 -10.91 5.32 -33.27
CA TYR A 155 -11.15 4.57 -34.50
C TYR A 155 -12.60 4.68 -35.00
N THR A 156 -13.56 4.87 -34.10
CA THR A 156 -14.98 5.03 -34.47
C THR A 156 -15.38 6.47 -34.78
N VAL A 157 -14.58 7.45 -34.37
CA VAL A 157 -14.78 8.88 -34.66
C VAL A 157 -14.11 9.29 -35.98
N LEU A 158 -12.97 8.71 -36.34
CA LEU A 158 -12.27 8.86 -37.64
C LEU A 158 -13.03 8.19 -38.79
#